data_AF-A0A2E2MKN4-F1
#
_entry.id   AF-A0A2E2MKN4-F1
#
_cell.length_a   1.000
_cell.length_b   1.000
_cell.length_c   1.000
_cell.angle_alpha   90.00
_cell.angle_beta   90.00
_cell.angle_gamma   90.00
#
_symmetry.space_group_name_H-M   'P 1'
#
loop_
_entity.id
_entity.type
_entity.pdbx_description
1 polymer ?
#
loop_
_entity_poly.entity_id
_entity_poly.type
_entity_poly.pdbx_seq_one_letter_code
_entity_poly.pdbx_strand_id
1 'polypeptide(L)' 'MQYDPKEIAKDMIQEHGFDGALSAAIEGAMDAQRAGDNYSLSVWREVKAIIRKQISDRAA' A
#
# COMPACT_ATOMS: atom_id res chain seq x y z
N MET A 1 -2.68 -18.06 -0.18
CA MET A 1 -3.51 -16.83 -0.28
C MET A 1 -2.71 -15.84 -1.10
N GLN A 2 -3.24 -15.37 -2.22
CA GLN A 2 -2.62 -14.29 -2.99
C GLN A 2 -3.21 -12.99 -2.48
N TYR A 3 -2.36 -12.12 -1.94
CA TYR A 3 -2.78 -10.80 -1.51
C TYR A 3 -2.96 -9.91 -2.74
N ASP A 4 -4.20 -9.52 -3.06
CA ASP A 4 -4.47 -8.56 -4.14
C ASP A 4 -4.14 -7.15 -3.63
N PRO A 5 -3.12 -6.46 -4.19
CA PRO A 5 -2.75 -5.12 -3.77
C PRO A 5 -3.87 -4.09 -3.91
N LYS A 6 -4.85 -4.31 -4.80
CA LYS A 6 -6.00 -3.42 -4.98
C LYS A 6 -6.97 -3.50 -3.82
N GLU A 7 -7.33 -4.71 -3.39
CA GLU A 7 -8.22 -4.90 -2.25
C GLU A 7 -7.55 -4.41 -0.96
N ILE A 8 -6.25 -4.71 -0.77
CA ILE A 8 -5.49 -4.17 0.37
C ILE A 8 -5.49 -2.64 0.38
N ALA A 9 -5.19 -2.00 -0.76
CA ALA A 9 -5.19 -0.54 -0.84
C ALA A 9 -6.58 0.05 -0.51
N LYS A 10 -7.64 -0.58 -1.00
CA LYS A 10 -9.03 -0.16 -0.74
C LYS A 10 -9.38 -0.28 0.73
N ASP A 11 -9.09 -1.41 1.36
CA ASP A 11 -9.37 -1.65 2.77
C ASP A 11 -8.60 -0.65 3.65
N MET A 12 -7.31 -0.44 3.37
CA MET A 12 -6.50 0.53 4.12
C MET A 12 -7.01 1.97 3.96
N ILE A 13 -7.43 2.37 2.76
CA ILE A 13 -8.02 3.70 2.53
C ILE A 13 -9.33 3.83 3.30
N GLN A 14 -10.16 2.78 3.33
CA GLN A 14 -11.41 2.78 4.07
C GLN A 14 -11.19 2.87 5.59
N GLU A 15 -10.18 2.19 6.12
CA GLU A 15 -9.87 2.15 7.55
C GLU A 15 -9.12 3.38 8.07
N HIS A 16 -8.18 3.91 7.28
CA HIS A 16 -7.22 4.92 7.75
C HIS A 16 -7.25 6.24 6.96
N GLY A 17 -8.08 6.33 5.91
CA GLY A 17 -8.00 7.41 4.95
C GLY A 17 -6.72 7.34 4.10
N PHE A 18 -6.61 8.24 3.11
CA PHE A 18 -5.52 8.21 2.13
C PHE A 18 -4.12 8.39 2.75
N ASP A 19 -3.95 9.35 3.66
CA ASP A 19 -2.65 9.64 4.28
C ASP A 19 -2.21 8.52 5.23
N GLY A 20 -3.16 7.97 5.99
CA GLY A 20 -2.94 6.83 6.88
C GLY A 20 -2.59 5.57 6.09
N ALA A 21 -3.35 5.28 5.03
CA ALA A 21 -3.08 4.15 4.14
C ALA A 21 -1.72 4.26 3.45
N LEU A 22 -1.34 5.46 2.99
CA LEU A 22 -0.04 5.70 2.36
C LEU A 22 1.11 5.48 3.35
N SER A 23 0.97 5.98 4.58
CA SER A 23 1.97 5.82 5.64
C SER A 23 2.15 4.34 6.00
N ALA A 24 1.06 3.61 6.22
CA ALA A 24 1.09 2.19 6.52
C ALA A 24 1.69 1.34 5.37
N ALA A 25 1.41 1.68 4.10
CA ALA A 25 2.02 0.98 2.96
C ALA A 25 3.53 1.24 2.85
N ILE A 26 4.01 2.42 3.27
CA ILE A 26 5.44 2.72 3.35
C ILE A 26 6.10 1.89 4.45
N GLU A 27 5.50 1.84 5.63
CA GLU A 27 6.00 1.03 6.76
C GLU A 27 6.04 -0.45 6.41
N GLY A 28 4.96 -1.01 5.84
CA GLY A 28 4.92 -2.40 5.40
C GLY A 28 6.00 -2.75 4.37
N ALA A 29 6.28 -1.85 3.42
CA ALA A 29 7.38 -2.03 2.47
C ALA A 29 8.75 -2.01 3.16
N MET A 30 8.95 -1.13 4.15
CA MET A 30 10.20 -1.07 4.92
C MET A 30 10.42 -2.34 5.74
N ASP A 31 9.37 -2.87 6.37
CA ASP A 31 9.45 -4.07 7.19
C ASP A 31 9.68 -5.33 6.34
N ALA A 32 9.00 -5.46 5.20
CA ALA A 32 9.26 -6.55 4.26
C ALA A 32 10.70 -6.51 3.72
N GLN A 33 11.21 -5.31 3.43
CA GLN A 33 12.60 -5.13 3.00
C GLN A 33 13.60 -5.56 4.08
N ARG A 34 13.34 -5.22 5.36
CA ARG A 34 14.18 -5.63 6.51
C ARG A 34 14.13 -7.13 6.74
N ALA A 35 12.97 -7.74 6.57
CA ALA A 35 12.76 -9.19 6.73
C ALA A 35 13.33 -10.03 5.58
N GLY A 36 13.71 -9.41 4.46
CA GLY A 36 14.09 -10.12 3.24
C GLY A 36 12.90 -10.81 2.54
N ASP A 37 11.67 -10.41 2.88
CA ASP A 37 10.45 -10.93 2.27
C ASP A 37 10.17 -10.18 0.96
N ASN A 38 10.77 -10.67 -0.12
CA ASN A 38 10.66 -10.07 -1.44
C ASN A 38 9.22 -10.11 -1.99
N TYR A 39 8.40 -11.08 -1.58
CA TYR A 39 7.01 -11.16 -2.03
C TYR A 39 6.17 -10.06 -1.40
N SER A 40 6.20 -9.96 -0.06
CA SER A 40 5.50 -8.91 0.66
C SER A 40 6.00 -7.52 0.25
N LEU A 41 7.30 -7.37 0.00
CA LEU A 41 7.87 -6.12 -0.50
C LEU A 41 7.27 -5.70 -1.84
N SER A 42 7.06 -6.65 -2.76
CA SER A 42 6.41 -6.37 -4.04
C SER A 42 4.96 -5.94 -3.85
N VAL A 43 4.20 -6.67 -3.02
CA VAL A 43 2.81 -6.35 -2.69
C VAL A 43 2.69 -4.93 -2.12
N TRP A 44 3.51 -4.58 -1.12
CA TRP A 44 3.45 -3.24 -0.50
C TRP A 44 3.84 -2.11 -1.46
N ARG A 45 4.77 -2.35 -2.38
CA ARG A 45 5.12 -1.37 -3.42
C ARG A 45 3.95 -1.10 -4.37
N GLU A 46 3.21 -2.14 -4.74
CA GLU A 46 2.02 -2.01 -5.58
C GLU A 46 0.87 -1.30 -4.83
N VAL A 47 0.59 -1.69 -3.58
CA VAL A 47 -0.38 -1.01 -2.71
C VAL A 47 -0.08 0.49 -2.64
N LYS A 48 1.19 0.85 -2.34
CA LYS A 48 1.64 2.24 -2.29
C LYS A 48 1.43 2.98 -3.60
N ALA A 49 1.70 2.34 -4.75
CA ALA A 49 1.50 2.95 -6.07
C ALA A 49 0.01 3.22 -6.36
N ILE A 50 -0.86 2.27 -6.00
CA ILE A 50 -2.33 2.41 -6.16
C ILE A 50 -2.85 3.56 -5.32
N ILE A 51 -2.48 3.63 -4.04
CA ILE A 51 -2.91 4.70 -3.14
C ILE A 51 -2.46 6.07 -3.67
N ARG A 52 -1.19 6.21 -4.08
CA ARG A 52 -0.66 7.46 -4.66
C ARG A 52 -1.40 7.88 -5.91
N LYS A 53 -1.71 6.94 -6.79
CA LYS A 53 -2.49 7.23 -7.99
C LYS A 53 -3.86 7.79 -7.63
N GLN A 54 -4.58 7.15 -6.71
CA GLN A 54 -5.90 7.64 -6.29
C GLN A 54 -5.85 9.01 -5.60
N ILE A 55 -4.80 9.29 -4.80
CA ILE A 55 -4.57 10.62 -4.24
C ILE A 55 -4.41 11.66 -5.36
N SER A 56 -3.58 11.35 -6.36
CA SER A 56 -3.35 12.22 -7.52
C SER A 56 -4.62 12.44 -8.33
N ASP A 57 -5.40 11.39 -8.58
CA ASP A 57 -6.63 11.44 -9.37
C ASP A 57 -7.73 12.28 -8.68
N ARG A 58 -7.71 12.41 -7.34
CA ARG A 58 -8.64 13.27 -6.58
C ARG A 58 -8.19 14.73 -6.49
N ALA A 59 -6.91 15.01 -6.70
CA ALA A 59 -6.34 16.35 -6.64
C ALA A 59 -6.39 17.09 -8.00
N ALA A 60 -6.74 16.38 -9.07
CA ALA A 60 -6.95 16.89 -10.42
C ALA A 60 -8.41 17.33 -10.63
#